data_AF-A0A5Q4ERX7-F1
#
_entry.id   AF-A0A5Q4ERX7-F1
#
_cell.length_a   1.000
_cell.length_b   1.000
_cell.length_c   1.000
_cell.angle_alpha   90.00
_cell.angle_beta   90.00
_cell.angle_gamma   90.00
#
_symmetry.space_group_name_H-M   'P 1'
#
loop_
_entity.id
_entity.type
_entity.pdbx_description
1 polymer ?
#
loop_
_entity_poly.entity_id
_entity_poly.type
_entity_poly.pdbx_seq_one_letter_code
_entity_poly.pdbx_strand_id
1 'polypeptide(L)'
;MIRVRRYTSQIEADRAASYLRAHGVYALVVNSHIHQAAASMLGNLKFTQLELVVSTEAHRAAAEALLEEYASLPPMPDADLDAASAPDLSRLDPRAHPIECPDCADDLPLDASISACDSCGEPVDIVDLLLHRYGPEALQDCYESTPIPDPPPEMLEQMAQIARERSRIACPHCGHDIADLPARGRCPACGDLFDKDDPIRRR
;
A
#
# COMPACT_ATOMS: atom_id res chain seq x y z
N MET A 1 23.50 -5.83 2.61
CA MET A 1 22.49 -5.07 3.39
C MET A 1 22.98 -5.00 4.81
N ILE A 2 23.12 -3.79 5.35
CA ILE A 2 23.65 -3.52 6.69
C ILE A 2 22.58 -2.84 7.50
N ARG A 3 22.29 -3.36 8.69
CA ARG A 3 21.28 -2.82 9.57
C ARG A 3 21.78 -1.55 10.25
N VAL A 4 20.96 -0.51 10.19
CA VAL A 4 21.26 0.80 10.77
C VAL A 4 20.46 1.03 12.06
N ARG A 5 19.13 0.88 12.01
CA ARG A 5 18.23 1.11 13.15
C ARG A 5 17.05 0.14 13.14
N ARG A 6 16.40 -0.01 14.29
CA ARG A 6 15.19 -0.82 14.47
C ARG A 6 14.02 0.08 14.86
N TYR A 7 12.85 -0.23 14.34
CA TYR A 7 11.60 0.48 14.62
C TYR A 7 10.51 -0.49 15.04
N THR A 8 9.59 -0.01 15.87
CA THR A 8 8.38 -0.73 16.29
C THR A 8 7.16 -0.36 15.46
N SER A 9 7.20 0.77 14.74
CA SER A 9 6.13 1.27 13.87
C SER A 9 6.55 1.19 12.41
N GLN A 10 5.68 0.65 11.57
CA GLN A 10 5.86 0.62 10.11
C GLN A 10 5.96 2.03 9.53
N ILE A 11 5.08 2.92 9.99
CA ILE A 11 5.03 4.30 9.54
C ILE A 11 6.36 5.02 9.85
N GLU A 12 6.89 4.84 11.06
CA GLU A 12 8.15 5.47 11.47
C GLU A 12 9.34 4.92 10.67
N ALA A 13 9.39 3.60 10.45
CA ALA A 13 10.42 2.96 9.65
C ALA A 13 10.42 3.47 8.19
N ASP A 14 9.24 3.57 7.59
CA ASP A 14 9.07 4.02 6.20
C ASP A 14 9.39 5.52 6.04
N ARG A 15 9.02 6.35 7.02
CA ARG A 15 9.41 7.77 7.03
C ARG A 15 10.92 7.94 7.15
N ALA A 16 11.56 7.23 8.07
CA ALA A 16 13.01 7.25 8.21
C ALA A 16 13.72 6.78 6.93
N ALA A 17 13.22 5.70 6.29
CA ALA A 17 13.75 5.23 5.01
C ALA A 17 13.57 6.27 3.89
N SER A 18 12.43 6.94 3.85
CA SER A 18 12.13 7.98 2.86
C SER A 18 13.01 9.21 3.07
N TYR A 19 13.23 9.63 4.32
CA TYR A 19 14.14 10.71 4.67
C TYR A 19 15.58 10.43 4.21
N LEU A 20 16.09 9.21 4.46
CA LEU A 20 17.42 8.80 3.97
C LEU A 20 17.50 8.82 2.44
N ARG A 21 16.47 8.33 1.75
CA ARG A 21 16.43 8.32 0.27
C ARG A 21 16.42 9.73 -0.31
N ALA A 22 15.68 10.66 0.31
CA ALA A 22 15.67 12.06 -0.10
C ALA A 22 17.06 12.73 0.01
N HIS A 23 17.93 12.22 0.89
CA HIS A 23 19.32 12.67 1.07
C HIS A 23 20.34 11.79 0.32
N GLY A 24 19.89 11.00 -0.66
CA GLY A 24 20.77 10.20 -1.51
C GLY A 24 21.27 8.89 -0.88
N VAL A 25 20.79 8.52 0.32
CA VAL A 25 21.13 7.25 0.97
C VAL A 25 20.07 6.21 0.66
N TYR A 26 20.42 5.23 -0.17
CA TYR A 26 19.51 4.12 -0.49
C TYR A 26 19.27 3.23 0.75
N ALA A 27 18.04 3.30 1.29
CA ALA A 27 17.60 2.56 2.46
C ALA A 27 16.30 1.77 2.16
N LEU A 28 16.16 0.62 2.83
CA LEU A 28 15.01 -0.27 2.74
C LEU A 28 14.54 -0.66 4.13
N VAL A 29 13.23 -0.82 4.31
CA VAL A 29 12.65 -1.42 5.52
C VAL A 29 12.43 -2.90 5.25
N VAL A 30 13.02 -3.75 6.09
CA VAL A 30 12.87 -5.19 6.01
C VAL A 30 12.15 -5.66 7.27
N ASN A 31 11.05 -6.38 7.09
CA ASN A 31 10.36 -7.02 8.20
C ASN A 31 11.15 -8.27 8.60
N SER A 32 11.70 -8.31 9.82
CA SER A 32 12.44 -9.48 10.29
C SER A 32 11.46 -10.59 10.71
N HIS A 33 10.77 -11.21 9.74
CA HIS A 33 9.89 -12.35 9.99
C HIS A 33 10.64 -13.61 10.45
N ILE A 34 11.97 -13.59 10.46
CA ILE A 34 12.83 -14.77 10.65
C ILE A 34 12.80 -15.34 12.09
N HIS A 35 12.32 -14.60 13.09
CA HIS A 35 12.21 -15.14 14.46
C HIS A 35 10.89 -15.89 14.76
N GLN A 36 9.99 -16.06 13.79
CA GLN A 36 8.67 -16.67 14.01
C GLN A 36 8.68 -18.15 14.43
N ALA A 37 9.74 -18.92 14.15
CA ALA A 37 9.74 -20.35 14.44
C ALA A 37 9.83 -20.69 15.95
N ALA A 38 10.39 -19.79 16.78
CA ALA A 38 10.58 -20.05 18.22
C ALA A 38 9.48 -19.45 19.12
N ALA A 39 8.79 -18.40 18.67
CA ALA A 39 7.79 -17.68 19.46
C ALA A 39 6.37 -18.30 19.41
N SER A 40 6.16 -19.37 18.64
CA SER A 40 4.85 -20.02 18.50
C SER A 40 4.43 -20.90 19.69
N MET A 41 5.35 -21.21 20.64
CA MET A 41 5.06 -22.13 21.75
C MET A 41 4.68 -21.44 23.07
N LEU A 42 4.95 -20.14 23.23
CA LEU A 42 4.64 -19.40 24.44
C LEU A 42 3.88 -18.16 24.02
N GLY A 43 2.55 -18.23 24.03
CA GLY A 43 1.67 -17.13 23.64
C GLY A 43 2.12 -15.84 24.31
N ASN A 44 2.66 -14.91 23.53
CA ASN A 44 2.97 -13.55 23.96
C ASN A 44 3.21 -12.64 22.74
N LEU A 45 2.80 -11.39 22.91
CA LEU A 45 2.70 -10.34 21.89
C LEU A 45 3.87 -10.34 20.90
N LYS A 46 3.55 -10.59 19.63
CA LYS A 46 4.50 -10.47 18.52
C LYS A 46 4.75 -8.99 18.26
N PHE A 47 5.78 -8.40 18.87
CA PHE A 47 6.29 -7.13 18.40
C PHE A 47 7.06 -7.38 17.11
N THR A 48 6.46 -7.05 15.98
CA THR A 48 7.15 -7.01 14.69
C THR A 48 8.19 -5.90 14.75
N GLN A 49 9.45 -6.28 14.97
CA GLN A 49 10.57 -5.36 14.82
C GLN A 49 10.88 -5.21 13.33
N LEU A 50 10.92 -3.96 12.88
CA LEU A 50 11.26 -3.59 11.52
C LEU A 50 12.71 -3.13 11.51
N GLU A 51 13.50 -3.66 10.59
CA GLU A 51 14.90 -3.32 10.46
C GLU A 51 15.09 -2.39 9.27
N LEU A 52 15.63 -1.19 9.53
CA LEU A 52 16.06 -0.28 8.48
C LEU A 52 17.48 -0.68 8.05
N VAL A 53 17.63 -1.02 6.78
CA VAL A 53 18.91 -1.48 6.21
C VAL A 53 19.36 -0.57 5.07
N VAL A 54 20.68 -0.40 4.94
CA VAL A 54 21.32 0.27 3.81
C VAL A 54 22.07 -0.74 2.94
N SER A 55 22.34 -0.39 1.69
CA SER A 55 22.96 -1.30 0.72
C SER A 55 24.45 -1.57 1.00
N THR A 56 25.22 -0.57 1.44
CA THR A 56 26.69 -0.61 1.57
C THR A 56 27.19 -0.06 2.91
N GLU A 57 28.37 -0.52 3.37
CA GLU A 57 28.98 -0.08 4.65
C GLU A 57 29.42 1.38 4.58
N ALA A 58 29.81 1.85 3.40
CA ALA A 58 30.19 3.24 3.17
C ALA A 58 29.08 4.24 3.52
N HIS A 59 27.81 3.85 3.40
CA HIS A 59 26.67 4.71 3.72
C HIS A 59 26.21 4.61 5.17
N ARG A 60 26.76 3.69 5.97
CA ARG A 60 26.28 3.46 7.33
C ARG A 60 26.43 4.70 8.22
N ALA A 61 27.63 5.29 8.26
CA ALA A 61 27.90 6.45 9.10
C ALA A 61 27.04 7.67 8.69
N ALA A 62 26.89 7.90 7.38
CA ALA A 62 26.02 8.95 6.86
C ALA A 62 24.55 8.71 7.21
N ALA A 63 24.08 7.46 7.12
CA ALA A 63 22.72 7.08 7.50
C ALA A 63 22.47 7.29 9.00
N GLU A 64 23.40 6.87 9.86
CA GLU A 64 23.29 7.08 11.32
C GLU A 64 23.22 8.57 11.67
N ALA A 65 24.04 9.42 11.03
CA ALA A 65 24.00 10.87 11.24
C ALA A 65 22.66 11.51 10.80
N LEU A 66 22.16 11.15 9.62
CA LEU A 66 20.87 11.62 9.10
C LEU A 66 19.69 11.14 9.96
N LEU A 67 19.76 9.93 10.52
CA LEU A 67 18.73 9.41 11.41
C LEU A 67 18.72 10.10 12.78
N GLU A 68 19.85 10.65 13.21
CA GLU A 68 19.92 11.47 14.42
C GLU A 68 19.32 12.85 14.17
N GLU A 69 19.63 13.46 13.03
CA GLU A 69 18.99 14.69 12.57
C GLU A 69 17.46 14.51 12.46
N TYR A 70 17.01 13.44 11.79
CA TYR A 70 15.59 13.10 11.65
C TYR A 70 14.88 12.97 13.01
N ALA A 71 15.53 12.35 14.01
CA ALA A 71 14.96 12.20 15.35
C ALA A 71 14.81 13.53 16.10
N SER A 72 15.56 14.57 15.69
CA SER A 72 15.46 15.92 16.26
C SER A 72 14.43 16.80 15.56
N LEU A 73 13.94 16.40 14.38
CA LEU A 73 12.89 17.13 13.68
C LEU A 73 11.58 17.01 14.48
N PRO A 74 10.81 18.09 14.63
CA PRO A 74 9.46 17.98 15.17
C PRO A 74 8.67 17.00 14.31
N PRO A 75 7.79 16.16 14.91
CA PRO A 75 6.97 15.26 14.13
C PRO A 75 6.21 16.08 13.10
N MET A 76 6.47 15.82 11.81
CA MET A 76 5.69 16.44 10.76
C MET A 76 4.23 16.06 11.00
N PRO A 77 3.32 17.03 11.20
CA PRO A 77 1.92 16.74 11.31
C PRO A 77 1.47 16.08 10.01
N ASP A 78 0.72 14.98 10.12
CA ASP A 78 0.19 14.24 8.98
C ASP A 78 -0.88 15.03 8.21
N ALA A 79 -1.13 16.29 8.60
CA ALA A 79 -2.10 17.19 8.02
C ALA A 79 -1.96 17.32 6.49
N ASP A 80 -0.74 17.26 5.97
CA ASP A 80 -0.50 17.35 4.53
C ASP A 80 -0.96 16.07 3.77
N LEU A 81 -0.94 14.90 4.42
CA LEU A 81 -1.39 13.65 3.80
C LEU A 81 -2.92 13.56 3.75
N ASP A 82 -3.59 14.02 4.80
CA ASP A 82 -5.04 14.07 4.87
C ASP A 82 -5.59 15.08 3.86
N ALA A 83 -4.97 16.26 3.77
CA ALA A 83 -5.31 17.27 2.77
C ALA A 83 -5.07 16.81 1.33
N ALA A 84 -3.98 16.08 1.06
CA ALA A 84 -3.69 15.53 -0.27
C ALA A 84 -4.62 14.38 -0.68
N SER A 85 -5.30 13.75 0.27
CA SER A 85 -6.24 12.64 0.03
C SER A 85 -7.70 13.09 -0.03
N ALA A 86 -7.98 14.37 0.23
CA ALA A 86 -9.33 14.92 0.20
C ALA A 86 -9.89 14.90 -1.24
N PRO A 87 -11.13 14.42 -1.44
CA PRO A 87 -11.76 14.43 -2.76
C PRO A 87 -12.01 15.88 -3.23
N ASP A 88 -11.73 16.15 -4.51
CA ASP A 88 -12.08 17.43 -5.12
C ASP A 88 -13.58 17.48 -5.46
N LEU A 89 -14.38 17.90 -4.47
CA LEU A 89 -15.83 18.00 -4.59
C LEU A 89 -16.30 19.03 -5.63
N SER A 90 -15.42 19.93 -6.08
CA SER A 90 -15.76 20.90 -7.13
C SER A 90 -16.08 20.24 -8.49
N ARG A 91 -15.74 18.96 -8.63
CA ARG A 91 -16.02 18.13 -9.81
C ARG A 91 -17.44 17.57 -9.85
N LEU A 92 -18.15 17.58 -8.73
CA LEU A 92 -19.52 17.10 -8.66
C LEU A 92 -20.49 18.21 -9.10
N ASP A 93 -21.57 17.83 -9.79
CA ASP A 93 -22.67 18.75 -10.08
C ASP A 93 -23.51 18.97 -8.81
N PRO A 94 -23.57 20.20 -8.25
CA PRO A 94 -24.36 20.50 -7.05
C PRO A 94 -25.87 20.23 -7.24
N ARG A 95 -26.37 20.25 -8.48
CA ARG A 95 -27.78 19.96 -8.76
C ARG A 95 -28.09 18.47 -8.74
N ALA A 96 -27.10 17.64 -9.08
CA ALA A 96 -27.23 16.19 -9.03
C ALA A 96 -27.03 15.65 -7.61
N HIS A 97 -26.23 16.35 -6.80
CA HIS A 97 -25.87 15.97 -5.44
C HIS A 97 -26.19 17.06 -4.40
N PRO A 98 -27.48 17.44 -4.22
CA PRO A 98 -27.85 18.36 -3.15
C PRO A 98 -27.57 17.75 -1.76
N ILE A 99 -26.85 18.49 -0.93
CA ILE A 99 -26.59 18.15 0.46
C ILE A 99 -27.17 19.25 1.34
N GLU A 100 -27.90 18.84 2.37
CA GLU A 100 -28.57 19.72 3.32
C GLU A 100 -27.98 19.47 4.71
N CYS A 101 -27.92 20.50 5.54
CA CYS A 101 -27.52 20.36 6.93
C CYS A 101 -28.52 19.48 7.69
N PRO A 102 -28.08 18.44 8.43
CA PRO A 102 -28.98 17.54 9.15
C PRO A 102 -29.77 18.21 10.28
N ASP A 103 -29.31 19.36 10.78
CA ASP A 103 -29.95 20.10 11.87
C ASP A 103 -30.89 21.21 11.38
N CYS A 104 -30.41 22.10 10.50
CA CYS A 104 -31.20 23.25 10.04
C CYS A 104 -31.81 23.12 8.64
N ALA A 105 -31.49 22.05 7.91
CA ALA A 105 -31.94 21.78 6.54
C ALA A 105 -31.52 22.83 5.48
N ASP A 106 -30.60 23.74 5.79
CA ASP A 106 -30.03 24.65 4.78
C ASP A 106 -29.10 23.89 3.82
N ASP A 107 -29.10 24.30 2.55
CA ASP A 107 -28.23 23.75 1.52
C ASP A 107 -26.75 24.02 1.84
N LEU A 108 -25.94 22.97 1.83
CA LEU A 108 -24.50 23.04 2.09
C LEU A 108 -23.70 23.08 0.77
N PRO A 109 -22.65 23.92 0.65
CA PRO A 109 -21.77 23.89 -0.51
C PRO A 109 -21.03 22.56 -0.62
N LEU A 110 -20.75 22.11 -1.85
CA LEU A 110 -19.90 20.95 -2.11
C LEU A 110 -18.41 21.32 -1.98
N ASP A 111 -17.96 21.54 -0.75
CA ASP A 111 -16.58 21.89 -0.40
C ASP A 111 -16.12 21.08 0.83
N ALA A 112 -15.10 20.25 0.64
CA ALA A 112 -14.57 19.37 1.69
C ALA A 112 -13.86 20.12 2.82
N SER A 113 -13.52 21.40 2.64
CA SER A 113 -12.92 22.24 3.67
C SER A 113 -13.94 22.76 4.70
N ILE A 114 -15.24 22.62 4.43
CA ILE A 114 -16.31 23.01 5.34
C ILE A 114 -16.43 21.99 6.47
N SER A 115 -16.18 22.44 7.69
CA SER A 115 -16.29 21.61 8.91
C SER A 115 -17.50 21.95 9.79
N ALA A 116 -18.26 23.00 9.45
CA ALA A 116 -19.45 23.43 10.18
C ALA A 116 -20.44 24.15 9.24
N CYS A 117 -21.74 24.03 9.52
CA CYS A 117 -22.78 24.73 8.76
C CYS A 117 -22.74 26.24 9.03
N ASP A 118 -22.72 27.06 7.98
CA ASP A 118 -22.68 28.53 8.10
C ASP A 118 -23.93 29.12 8.77
N SER A 119 -25.07 28.42 8.70
CA SER A 119 -26.35 28.90 9.22
C SER A 119 -26.57 28.59 10.70
N CYS A 120 -26.38 27.33 11.12
CA CYS A 120 -26.61 26.91 12.51
C CYS A 120 -25.34 26.68 13.32
N GLY A 121 -24.17 26.59 12.68
CA GLY A 121 -22.89 26.30 13.33
C GLY A 121 -22.67 24.84 13.71
N GLU A 122 -23.60 23.94 13.37
CA GLU A 122 -23.46 22.51 13.66
C GLU A 122 -22.25 21.94 12.89
N PRO A 123 -21.36 21.16 13.53
CA PRO A 123 -20.27 20.49 12.83
C PRO A 123 -20.81 19.56 11.74
N VAL A 124 -20.24 19.67 10.54
CA VAL A 124 -20.61 18.82 9.40
C VAL A 124 -19.36 18.33 8.69
N ASP A 125 -19.43 17.12 8.13
CA ASP A 125 -18.46 16.58 7.19
C ASP A 125 -19.19 16.34 5.86
N ILE A 126 -18.94 17.22 4.88
CA ILE A 126 -19.63 17.18 3.58
C ILE A 126 -19.37 15.85 2.86
N VAL A 127 -18.18 15.28 3.01
CA VAL A 127 -17.80 14.02 2.38
C VAL A 127 -18.61 12.88 3.01
N ASP A 128 -18.68 12.83 4.34
CA ASP A 128 -19.47 11.80 5.05
C ASP A 128 -20.98 11.92 4.72
N LEU A 129 -21.51 13.14 4.64
CA LEU A 129 -22.90 13.38 4.23
C LEU A 129 -23.18 12.89 2.80
N LEU A 130 -22.27 13.14 1.86
CA LEU A 130 -22.36 12.62 0.48
C LEU A 130 -22.34 11.09 0.46
N LEU A 131 -21.40 10.47 1.17
CA LEU A 131 -21.27 9.02 1.27
C LEU A 131 -22.52 8.38 1.85
N HIS A 132 -23.09 8.99 2.90
CA HIS A 132 -24.29 8.48 3.54
C HIS A 132 -25.52 8.55 2.63
N ARG A 133 -25.68 9.64 1.86
CA ARG A 133 -26.85 9.88 1.01
C ARG A 133 -26.78 9.16 -0.34
N TYR A 134 -25.60 9.11 -0.97
CA TYR A 134 -25.42 8.66 -2.34
C TYR A 134 -24.52 7.42 -2.50
N GLY A 135 -23.74 7.07 -1.47
CA GLY A 135 -22.76 6.00 -1.53
C GLY A 135 -21.37 6.45 -2.01
N PRO A 136 -20.35 5.58 -1.93
CA PRO A 136 -18.97 5.91 -2.32
C PRO A 136 -18.79 6.19 -3.82
N GLU A 137 -19.65 5.65 -4.66
CA GLU A 137 -19.65 5.83 -6.12
C GLU A 137 -19.91 7.28 -6.51
N ALA A 138 -20.59 8.07 -5.65
CA ALA A 138 -20.78 9.50 -5.87
C ALA A 138 -19.47 10.30 -5.85
N LEU A 139 -18.42 9.78 -5.21
CA LEU A 139 -17.10 10.42 -5.16
C LEU A 139 -16.17 9.92 -6.26
N GLN A 140 -16.56 8.94 -7.10
CA GLN A 140 -15.69 8.36 -8.12
C GLN A 140 -15.09 9.47 -9.01
N ASP A 141 -15.93 10.40 -9.45
CA ASP A 141 -15.52 11.51 -10.30
C ASP A 141 -14.53 12.47 -9.60
N CYS A 142 -14.51 12.52 -8.27
CA CYS A 142 -13.58 13.37 -7.50
C CYS A 142 -12.14 12.81 -7.52
N TYR A 143 -11.97 11.50 -7.75
CA TYR A 143 -10.68 10.82 -7.75
C TYR A 143 -10.12 10.58 -9.14
N GLU A 144 -10.93 10.67 -10.20
CA GLU A 144 -10.51 10.49 -11.59
C GLU A 144 -9.74 11.73 -12.12
N SER A 145 -8.69 12.18 -11.43
CA SER A 145 -7.95 13.43 -11.74
C SER A 145 -6.61 13.23 -12.45
N THR A 146 -6.26 12.00 -12.82
CA THR A 146 -5.17 11.81 -13.78
C THR A 146 -5.55 10.61 -14.63
N PRO A 147 -5.79 10.77 -15.95
CA PRO A 147 -5.81 9.60 -16.81
C PRO A 147 -4.49 8.90 -16.54
N ILE A 148 -4.55 7.72 -15.91
CA ILE A 148 -3.37 6.90 -15.70
C ILE A 148 -2.85 6.72 -17.12
N PRO A 149 -1.71 7.32 -17.48
CA PRO A 149 -1.24 7.25 -18.85
C PRO A 149 -1.17 5.77 -19.19
N ASP A 150 -1.72 5.40 -20.35
CA ASP A 150 -1.68 4.01 -20.78
C ASP A 150 -0.24 3.52 -20.61
N PRO A 151 -0.05 2.37 -19.94
CA PRO A 151 1.27 1.83 -19.73
C PRO A 151 2.01 1.77 -21.08
N PRO A 152 3.26 2.24 -21.19
CA PRO A 152 3.97 2.22 -22.46
C PRO A 152 4.00 0.79 -23.04
N PRO A 153 3.97 0.61 -24.37
CA PRO A 153 3.87 -0.71 -25.00
C PRO A 153 4.91 -1.72 -24.49
N GLU A 154 6.13 -1.25 -24.20
CA GLU A 154 7.22 -2.06 -23.64
C GLU A 154 6.88 -2.62 -22.25
N MET A 155 6.23 -1.82 -21.40
CA MET A 155 5.81 -2.24 -20.07
C MET A 155 4.65 -3.22 -20.15
N LEU A 156 3.70 -3.02 -21.06
CA LEU A 156 2.63 -4.00 -21.34
C LEU A 156 3.21 -5.35 -21.77
N GLU A 157 4.21 -5.35 -22.65
CA GLU A 157 4.88 -6.57 -23.08
C GLU A 157 5.62 -7.26 -21.93
N GLN A 158 6.31 -6.49 -21.09
CA GLN A 158 6.98 -6.99 -19.89
C GLN A 158 5.99 -7.58 -18.88
N MET A 159 4.86 -6.92 -18.63
CA MET A 159 3.78 -7.43 -17.78
C MET A 159 3.19 -8.72 -18.33
N ALA A 160 2.95 -8.78 -19.64
CA ALA A 160 2.49 -9.99 -20.31
C ALA A 160 3.53 -11.13 -20.21
N GLN A 161 4.82 -10.83 -20.28
CA GLN A 161 5.88 -11.80 -20.06
C GLN A 161 5.89 -12.32 -18.62
N ILE A 162 5.83 -11.44 -17.62
CA ILE A 162 5.75 -11.82 -16.21
C ILE A 162 4.51 -12.68 -15.94
N ALA A 163 3.37 -12.31 -16.54
CA ALA A 163 2.14 -13.10 -16.43
C ALA A 163 2.32 -14.50 -17.05
N ARG A 164 2.93 -14.59 -18.25
CA ARG A 164 3.26 -15.88 -18.89
C ARG A 164 4.23 -16.73 -18.05
N GLU A 165 5.25 -16.11 -17.46
CA GLU A 165 6.21 -16.81 -16.62
C GLU A 165 5.57 -17.29 -15.31
N ARG A 166 4.71 -16.48 -14.70
CA ARG A 166 3.93 -16.86 -13.50
C ARG A 166 2.89 -17.92 -13.80
N SER A 167 2.33 -17.94 -15.01
CA SER A 167 1.37 -18.97 -15.44
C SER A 167 2.02 -20.28 -15.84
N ARG A 168 3.36 -20.37 -15.93
CA ARG A 168 4.06 -21.65 -16.13
C ARG A 168 3.92 -22.48 -14.87
N ILE A 169 2.91 -23.33 -14.86
CA ILE A 169 2.79 -24.37 -13.85
C ILE A 169 3.77 -25.47 -14.26
N ALA A 170 4.92 -25.53 -13.60
CA ALA A 170 5.93 -26.54 -13.86
C ALA A 170 5.76 -27.75 -12.94
N CYS A 171 6.13 -28.94 -13.44
CA CYS A 171 6.25 -30.14 -12.64
C CYS A 171 7.27 -29.92 -11.51
N PRO A 172 6.94 -30.20 -10.24
CA PRO A 172 7.84 -29.94 -9.12
C PRO A 172 9.11 -30.79 -9.16
N HIS A 173 9.08 -31.94 -9.84
CA HIS A 173 10.22 -32.86 -9.87
C HIS A 173 11.21 -32.57 -11.01
N CYS A 174 10.71 -32.32 -12.22
CA CYS A 174 11.57 -32.16 -13.41
C CYS A 174 11.50 -30.78 -14.07
N GLY A 175 10.62 -29.89 -13.60
CA GLY A 175 10.46 -28.54 -14.16
C GLY A 175 9.74 -28.49 -15.52
N HIS A 176 9.26 -29.62 -16.06
CA HIS A 176 8.50 -29.65 -17.31
C HIS A 176 7.20 -28.84 -17.19
N ASP A 177 6.86 -28.07 -18.23
CA ASP A 177 5.61 -27.30 -18.23
C ASP A 177 4.40 -28.26 -18.25
N ILE A 178 3.54 -28.11 -17.26
CA ILE A 178 2.31 -28.88 -17.11
C ILE A 178 1.07 -27.97 -17.18
N ALA A 179 1.20 -26.72 -17.63
CA ALA A 179 0.10 -25.75 -17.71
C ALA A 179 -1.12 -26.30 -18.47
N ASP A 180 -0.91 -27.01 -19.58
CA ASP A 180 -1.98 -27.57 -20.42
C ASP A 180 -2.49 -28.97 -19.98
N LEU A 181 -1.90 -29.56 -18.94
CA LEU A 181 -2.34 -30.86 -18.41
C LEU A 181 -3.58 -30.71 -17.49
N PRO A 182 -4.32 -31.79 -17.17
CA PRO A 182 -5.39 -31.73 -16.16
C PRO A 182 -4.88 -31.26 -14.78
N ALA A 183 -5.78 -30.90 -13.86
CA ALA A 183 -5.43 -30.45 -12.50
C ALA A 183 -4.57 -31.47 -11.73
N ARG A 184 -4.78 -32.77 -11.98
CA ARG A 184 -4.03 -33.88 -11.39
C ARG A 184 -3.64 -34.87 -12.47
N GLY A 185 -2.43 -35.42 -12.38
CA GLY A 185 -1.96 -36.39 -13.37
C GLY A 185 -0.53 -36.85 -13.15
N ARG A 186 0.04 -37.48 -14.18
CA ARG A 186 1.48 -37.82 -14.25
C ARG A 186 2.17 -36.89 -15.23
N CYS A 187 3.35 -36.42 -14.86
CA CYS A 187 4.17 -35.62 -15.75
C CYS A 187 4.62 -36.48 -16.95
N PRO A 188 4.45 -36.02 -18.20
CA PRO A 188 4.85 -36.79 -19.38
C PRO A 188 6.37 -36.91 -19.52
N ALA A 189 7.15 -36.00 -18.91
CA ALA A 189 8.60 -36.02 -18.98
C ALA A 189 9.25 -36.98 -17.98
N CYS A 190 8.79 -37.01 -16.72
CA CYS A 190 9.40 -37.83 -15.66
C CYS A 190 8.51 -38.94 -15.10
N GLY A 191 7.21 -38.94 -15.40
CA GLY A 191 6.25 -39.93 -14.90
C GLY A 191 5.71 -39.69 -13.49
N ASP A 192 6.21 -38.69 -12.77
CA ASP A 192 5.81 -38.37 -11.40
C ASP A 192 4.41 -37.80 -11.32
N LEU A 193 3.72 -38.10 -10.22
CA LEU A 193 2.41 -37.55 -9.92
C LEU A 193 2.52 -36.07 -9.58
N PHE A 194 1.64 -35.26 -10.16
CA PHE A 194 1.49 -33.85 -9.82
C PHE A 194 0.03 -33.56 -9.46
N ASP A 195 -0.15 -32.55 -8.62
CA ASP A 195 -1.42 -31.89 -8.32
C ASP A 195 -1.19 -30.38 -8.41
N LYS A 196 -1.90 -29.70 -9.30
CA LYS A 196 -1.76 -28.25 -9.51
C LYS A 196 -2.30 -27.45 -8.33
N ASP A 197 -3.23 -28.03 -7.58
CA ASP A 197 -3.93 -27.39 -6.47
C ASP A 197 -3.24 -27.65 -5.12
N ASP A 198 -2.20 -28.50 -5.07
CA ASP A 198 -1.41 -28.77 -3.86
C ASP A 198 -0.04 -28.06 -3.91
N PRO A 199 0.06 -26.81 -3.39
CA PRO A 199 1.30 -26.05 -3.38
C PRO A 199 2.35 -26.61 -2.41
N ILE A 200 2.01 -27.55 -1.52
CA ILE A 200 2.88 -28.00 -0.42
C ILE A 200 4.05 -28.85 -0.92
N ARG A 201 3.97 -29.42 -2.12
CA ARG A 201 5.04 -30.24 -2.73
C ARG A 201 6.03 -29.48 -3.62
N ARG A 202 5.98 -28.14 -3.69
CA ARG A 202 6.89 -27.29 -4.50
C ARG A 202 8.17 -26.84 -3.76
N ARG A 203 8.63 -27.60 -2.76
CA ARG A 203 9.86 -27.31 -1.99
C ARG A 203 11.00 -28.23 -2.40
#